data_AF-A0A9E8FK84-F1
#
_entry.id   AF-A0A9E8FK84-F1
#
_cell.length_a   1.000
_cell.length_b   1.000
_cell.length_c   1.000
_cell.angle_alpha   90.00
_cell.angle_beta   90.00
_cell.angle_gamma   90.00
#
_symmetry.space_group_name_H-M   'P 1'
#
loop_
_entity.id
_entity.type
_entity.pdbx_description
1 polymer ?
#
loop_
_entity_poly.entity_id
_entity_poly.type
_entity_poly.pdbx_seq_one_letter_code
_entity_poly.pdbx_strand_id
1 'polypeptide(L)' 'MKKQKRDMQERAFARGYRAGVERRSKDLAPPVGPVRDAWLAGWREGRADHWDGYTGVSGVHKIAV' A
#
# COMPACT_ATOMS: atom_id res chain seq x y z
N MET A 1 -1.46 10.37 -24.41
CA MET A 1 -1.21 9.37 -23.35
C MET A 1 -2.53 8.94 -22.72
N LYS A 2 -3.13 7.83 -23.17
CA LYS A 2 -4.21 7.19 -22.39
C LYS A 2 -3.54 6.49 -21.22
N LYS A 3 -3.51 7.12 -20.04
CA LYS A 3 -3.20 6.39 -18.80
C LYS A 3 -4.32 5.36 -18.64
N GLN A 4 -4.01 4.08 -18.80
CA GLN A 4 -4.91 3.05 -18.30
C GLN A 4 -5.14 3.37 -16.82
N LYS A 5 -6.41 3.53 -16.46
CA LYS A 5 -6.79 3.86 -15.09
C LYS A 5 -6.41 2.63 -14.28
N ARG A 6 -5.30 2.70 -13.54
CA ARG A 6 -4.90 1.64 -12.61
C ARG A 6 -6.11 1.15 -11.85
N ASP A 7 -6.20 -0.16 -11.69
CA ASP A 7 -7.28 -0.79 -10.97
C ASP A 7 -7.45 -0.11 -9.61
N MET A 8 -8.70 0.14 -9.22
CA MET A 8 -9.01 0.76 -7.95
C MET A 8 -8.40 -0.03 -6.78
N GLN A 9 -8.31 -1.36 -6.90
CA GLN A 9 -7.67 -2.25 -5.92
C GLN A 9 -6.15 -2.05 -5.88
N GLU A 10 -5.48 -1.97 -7.04
CA GLU A 10 -4.03 -1.75 -7.13
C GLU A 10 -3.64 -0.40 -6.50
N ARG A 11 -4.44 0.64 -6.74
CA ARG A 11 -4.24 1.96 -6.10
C ARG A 11 -4.45 1.90 -4.59
N ALA A 12 -5.42 1.11 -4.13
CA ALA A 12 -5.69 0.93 -2.71
C ALA A 12 -4.55 0.20 -2.02
N PHE A 13 -4.04 -0.87 -2.64
CA PHE A 13 -2.87 -1.61 -2.18
C PHE A 13 -1.65 -0.70 -2.06
N ALA A 14 -1.31 0.06 -3.11
CA ALA A 14 -0.17 0.98 -3.10
C ALA A 14 -0.28 2.04 -1.98
N ARG A 15 -1.50 2.54 -1.73
CA ARG A 15 -1.78 3.47 -0.62
C ARG A 15 -1.61 2.81 0.75
N GLY A 16 -2.10 1.59 0.90
CA GLY A 16 -1.96 0.80 2.11
C GLY A 16 -0.50 0.51 2.43
N TYR A 17 0.26 0.07 1.43
CA TYR A 17 1.69 -0.22 1.55
C TYR A 17 2.49 0.98 2.04
N ARG A 18 2.29 2.16 1.43
CA ARG A 18 2.92 3.40 1.91
C ARG A 18 2.56 3.71 3.37
N ALA A 19 1.29 3.56 3.74
CA ALA A 19 0.86 3.77 5.11
C ALA A 19 1.50 2.77 6.09
N GLY A 20 1.72 1.52 5.67
CA GLY A 20 2.40 0.49 6.46
C GLY A 20 3.88 0.81 6.69
N VAL A 21 4.59 1.21 5.63
CA VAL A 21 6.00 1.61 5.69
C VAL A 21 6.20 2.86 6.55
N GLU A 22 5.29 3.83 6.44
CA GLU A 22 5.32 5.07 7.24
C GLU A 22 4.86 4.89 8.71
N ARG A 23 4.60 3.65 9.15
CA ARG A 23 4.05 3.32 10.48
C ARG A 23 2.73 4.02 10.81
N ARG A 24 1.90 4.33 9.82
CA ARG A 24 0.56 4.91 10.06
C ARG A 24 -0.43 3.84 10.53
N SER A 25 -1.50 4.25 11.21
CA SER A 25 -2.52 3.30 11.68
C SER A 25 -3.28 2.64 10.53
N LYS A 26 -3.66 1.38 10.73
CA LYS A 26 -4.58 0.64 9.86
C LYS A 26 -5.98 1.27 9.78
N ASP A 27 -6.32 2.15 10.71
CA ASP A 27 -7.63 2.82 10.77
C ASP A 27 -7.80 3.89 9.68
N LEU A 28 -6.70 4.26 8.98
CA LEU A 28 -6.75 5.06 7.76
C LEU A 28 -7.29 4.26 6.56
N ALA A 29 -7.58 2.97 6.74
CA ALA A 29 -8.21 2.16 5.72
C ALA A 29 -9.59 2.74 5.35
N PRO A 30 -10.02 2.58 4.07
CA PRO A 30 -11.39 2.88 3.69
C PRO A 30 -12.41 2.12 4.58
N PRO A 31 -13.58 2.71 4.88
CA PRO A 31 -14.50 2.18 5.88
C PRO A 31 -15.08 0.79 5.54
N VAL A 32 -15.33 0.46 4.27
CA VAL A 32 -15.79 -0.90 3.87
C VAL A 32 -15.62 -1.14 2.36
N GLY A 33 -15.51 -2.42 1.97
CA GLY A 33 -15.53 -2.87 0.57
C GLY A 33 -14.23 -3.50 0.07
N PRO A 34 -14.20 -4.02 -1.18
CA PRO A 34 -13.05 -4.75 -1.73
C PRO A 34 -11.77 -3.90 -1.85
N VAL A 35 -11.92 -2.57 -1.83
CA VAL A 35 -10.83 -1.59 -1.78
C VAL A 35 -10.13 -1.60 -0.42
N ARG A 36 -10.88 -1.83 0.67
CA ARG A 36 -10.35 -1.93 2.03
C ARG A 36 -9.45 -3.15 2.18
N ASP A 37 -9.84 -4.28 1.62
CA ASP A 37 -9.06 -5.52 1.70
C ASP A 37 -7.71 -5.38 0.99
N ALA A 38 -7.72 -4.80 -0.22
CA ALA A 38 -6.49 -4.48 -0.96
C ALA A 38 -5.60 -3.48 -0.19
N TRP A 39 -6.20 -2.45 0.42
CA TRP A 39 -5.46 -1.50 1.25
C TRP A 39 -4.84 -2.16 2.48
N LEU A 40 -5.59 -3.01 3.19
CA LEU A 40 -5.10 -3.72 4.37
C LEU A 40 -4.03 -4.76 4.04
N ALA A 41 -4.10 -5.38 2.85
CA ALA A 41 -3.06 -6.26 2.34
C ALA A 41 -1.76 -5.46 2.11
N GLY A 42 -1.85 -4.33 1.42
CA GLY A 42 -0.71 -3.43 1.23
C GLY A 42 -0.12 -2.96 2.56
N TRP A 43 -0.96 -2.52 3.50
CA TRP A 43 -0.51 -2.06 4.82
C TRP A 43 0.25 -3.12 5.60
N ARG A 44 -0.21 -4.38 5.54
CA ARG A 44 0.49 -5.51 6.18
C ARG A 44 1.86 -5.77 5.54
N GLU A 45 1.95 -5.78 4.22
CA GLU A 45 3.24 -5.90 3.51
C GLU A 45 4.16 -4.74 3.86
N GLY A 46 3.68 -3.50 3.81
CA GLY A 46 4.50 -2.33 4.14
C GLY A 46 4.99 -2.34 5.60
N ARG A 47 4.18 -2.85 6.54
CA ARG A 47 4.59 -3.06 7.93
C ARG A 47 5.63 -4.17 8.09
N ALA A 48 5.49 -5.26 7.35
CA ALA A 48 6.46 -6.35 7.35
C ALA A 48 7.80 -5.89 6.77
N ASP A 49 7.80 -5.22 5.62
CA ASP A 49 8.98 -4.64 4.99
C ASP A 49 9.65 -3.59 5.87
N HIS A 50 8.86 -2.79 6.59
CA HIS A 50 9.37 -1.86 7.60
C HIS A 50 10.10 -2.59 8.74
N TRP A 51 9.55 -3.71 9.22
CA TRP A 51 10.17 -4.52 10.26
C TRP A 51 11.44 -5.25 9.78
N ASP A 52 11.46 -5.67 8.53
CA ASP A 52 12.61 -6.32 7.89
C ASP A 52 13.73 -5.32 7.50
N GLY A 53 13.50 -4.01 7.71
CA GLY A 53 14.48 -2.96 7.45
C GLY A 53 14.50 -2.43 6.01
N TYR A 54 13.54 -2.81 5.17
CA TYR A 54 13.37 -2.29 3.80
C TYR A 54 12.70 -0.90 3.76
N THR A 55 13.12 0.01 4.64
CA THR A 55 12.58 1.38 4.70
C THR A 55 13.29 2.32 3.73
N GLY A 56 12.54 3.06 2.91
CA GLY A 56 13.07 4.07 2.00
C GLY A 56 13.16 3.59 0.54
N VAL A 57 14.28 3.86 -0.14
CA VAL A 57 14.46 3.60 -1.57
C VAL A 57 14.42 2.09 -1.90
N SER A 58 14.74 1.23 -0.92
CA SER A 58 14.75 -0.23 -1.08
C SER A 58 13.36 -0.82 -1.32
N GLY A 59 12.29 -0.22 -0.76
CA GLY A 59 10.89 -0.66 -0.95
C GLY A 59 10.21 -0.07 -2.20
N VAL A 60 10.87 0.85 -2.92
CA VAL A 60 10.29 1.54 -4.08
C VAL A 60 9.99 0.56 -5.23
N HIS A 61 10.73 -0.53 -5.35
CA HIS A 61 10.50 -1.58 -6.35
C HIS A 61 9.15 -2.30 -6.19
N LYS A 62 8.58 -2.32 -4.98
CA LYS A 62 7.27 -2.92 -4.70
C LYS A 62 6.11 -1.99 -5.04
N ILE A 63 6.37 -0.68 -5.12
CA ILE A 63 5.40 0.33 -5.55
C ILE A 63 5.74 0.67 -7.00
N ALA A 64 5.38 -0.22 -7.94
CA ALA A 64 5.46 0.12 -9.35
C ALA A 64 4.66 1.42 -9.59
N VAL A 65 5.30 2.41 -10.22
CA VAL A 65 4.68 3.70 -10.64
C VAL A 65 3.77 3.50 -11.84
#